data_AF-A0A940HAK2-F1
#
_entry.id   AF-A0A940HAK2-F1
#
_cell.length_a   1.000
_cell.length_b   1.000
_cell.length_c   1.000
_cell.angle_alpha   90.00
_cell.angle_beta   90.00
_cell.angle_gamma   90.00
#
_symmetry.space_group_name_H-M   'P 1'
#
loop_
_entity.id
_entity.type
_entity.pdbx_description
1 polymer ?
#
loop_
_entity_poly.entity_id
_entity_poly.type
_entity_poly.pdbx_seq_one_letter_code
_entity_poly.pdbx_strand_id
1 'polypeptide(L)'
;MWLVIALGLASAAAPSGQGVTAKGTAFGPRQRLVCDWFTNFENSRLGHCKVGGRTVPGFEDGASIECAGRACEQLDAEARKVAGWKQREPVTGTFTVEFHGRVGPRREPRYLGDGHRTVLIERLVKVEKR
;
A
#
# COMPACT_ATOMS: atom_id res chain seq x y z
N MET A 1 -11.04 35.97 45.03
CA MET A 1 -10.42 36.10 43.69
C MET A 1 -10.24 34.70 43.13
N TRP A 2 -11.10 34.28 42.20
CA TRP A 2 -11.12 32.91 41.68
C TRP A 2 -10.44 32.89 40.30
N LEU A 3 -9.25 32.30 40.21
CA LEU A 3 -8.57 32.02 38.95
C LEU A 3 -8.91 30.57 38.55
N VAL A 4 -9.86 30.44 37.63
CA VAL A 4 -10.15 29.17 36.95
C VAL A 4 -9.22 29.10 35.74
N ILE A 5 -8.12 28.35 35.85
CA ILE A 5 -7.27 28.02 34.70
C ILE A 5 -7.90 26.81 34.03
N ALA A 6 -8.67 27.05 32.98
CA ALA A 6 -9.11 26.01 32.07
C ALA A 6 -7.91 25.55 31.23
N LEU A 7 -7.27 24.44 31.62
CA LEU A 7 -6.36 23.71 30.74
C LEU A 7 -7.18 23.06 29.63
N GLY A 8 -7.26 23.72 28.48
CA GLY A 8 -7.70 23.10 27.25
C GLY A 8 -6.73 21.98 26.86
N LEU A 9 -7.15 20.74 27.03
CA LEU A 9 -6.51 19.57 26.43
C LEU A 9 -6.60 19.71 24.92
N ALA A 10 -5.57 20.31 24.33
CA ALA A 10 -5.35 20.23 22.89
C ALA A 10 -5.07 18.77 22.55
N SER A 11 -6.10 18.06 22.07
CA SER A 11 -5.95 16.77 21.41
C SER A 11 -5.05 16.97 20.19
N ALA A 12 -3.75 16.76 20.36
CA ALA A 12 -2.80 16.63 19.28
C ALA A 12 -3.12 15.33 18.52
N ALA A 13 -4.04 15.43 17.57
CA ALA A 13 -4.20 14.39 16.55
C ALA A 13 -2.84 14.24 15.86
N ALA A 14 -2.23 13.05 15.98
CA ALA A 14 -0.95 12.75 15.34
C ALA A 14 -1.03 13.13 13.86
N PRO A 15 -0.09 13.93 13.33
CA PRO A 15 -0.19 14.44 11.97
C PRO A 15 -0.18 13.26 11.00
N SER A 16 -1.29 13.09 10.28
CA SER A 16 -1.52 12.07 9.26
C SER A 16 -0.58 12.15 8.04
N GLY A 17 0.44 13.03 8.09
CA GLY A 17 1.41 13.29 7.03
C GLY A 17 2.87 12.99 7.39
N GLN A 18 3.20 12.49 8.60
CA GLN A 18 4.58 12.11 8.89
C GLN A 18 4.92 10.76 8.23
N GLY A 19 6.10 10.68 7.62
CA GLY A 19 6.68 9.41 7.14
C GLY A 19 6.85 8.41 8.29
N VAL A 20 6.97 7.13 7.96
CA VAL A 20 7.15 6.06 8.94
C VAL A 20 8.28 5.14 8.51
N THR A 21 9.03 4.59 9.46
CA THR A 21 9.95 3.50 9.18
C THR A 21 9.27 2.18 9.52
N ALA A 22 9.18 1.27 8.56
CA ALA A 22 8.68 -0.08 8.78
C ALA A 22 9.70 -1.09 8.23
N LYS A 23 10.06 -2.09 9.03
CA LYS A 23 11.04 -3.14 8.68
C LYS A 23 12.37 -2.59 8.13
N GLY A 24 12.81 -1.43 8.63
CA GLY A 24 14.04 -0.77 8.18
C GLY A 24 13.91 0.04 6.89
N THR A 25 12.74 0.06 6.25
CA THR A 25 12.45 0.92 5.09
C THR A 25 11.78 2.21 5.57
N ALA A 26 12.32 3.36 5.15
CA ALA A 26 11.67 4.65 5.35
C ALA A 26 10.55 4.84 4.30
N PHE A 27 9.34 5.10 4.75
CA PHE A 27 8.18 5.36 3.91
C PHE A 27 7.75 6.81 4.03
N GLY A 28 7.31 7.39 2.92
CA GLY A 28 6.74 8.73 2.87
C GLY A 28 5.39 8.86 3.60
N PRO A 29 4.69 10.00 3.40
CA PRO A 29 3.37 10.22 4.00
C PRO A 29 2.35 9.18 3.53
N ARG A 30 1.32 8.98 4.35
CA ARG A 30 0.17 8.16 3.98
C ARG A 30 -0.62 8.85 2.87
N GLN A 31 -0.96 8.10 1.84
CA GLN A 31 -1.74 8.57 0.71
C GLN A 31 -2.67 7.47 0.21
N ARG A 32 -3.66 7.87 -0.60
CA ARG A 32 -4.55 6.94 -1.30
C ARG A 32 -3.95 6.66 -2.68
N LEU A 33 -3.68 5.39 -2.97
CA LEU A 33 -3.10 4.93 -4.22
C LEU A 33 -4.11 4.09 -4.99
N VAL A 34 -4.08 4.22 -6.31
CA VAL A 34 -4.74 3.31 -7.26
C VAL A 34 -3.65 2.75 -8.16
N CYS A 35 -3.44 1.44 -8.17
CA CYS A 35 -2.36 0.80 -8.91
C CYS A 35 -2.88 -0.37 -9.75
N ASP A 36 -2.16 -0.68 -10.82
CA ASP A 36 -2.23 -2.00 -11.42
C ASP A 36 -1.47 -2.97 -10.52
N TRP A 37 -2.05 -4.12 -10.22
CA TRP A 37 -1.42 -5.19 -9.46
C TRP A 37 -1.37 -6.45 -10.28
N PHE A 38 -0.16 -6.93 -10.56
CA PHE A 38 0.08 -8.25 -11.14
C PHE A 38 0.46 -9.22 -10.03
N THR A 39 -0.16 -10.39 -10.02
CA THR A 39 0.16 -11.47 -9.09
C THR A 39 0.13 -12.82 -9.80
N ASN A 40 1.05 -13.70 -9.43
CA ASN A 40 1.04 -15.13 -9.71
C ASN A 40 1.73 -15.87 -8.55
N PHE A 41 1.98 -17.18 -8.71
CA PHE A 41 2.64 -17.98 -7.68
C PHE A 41 4.06 -17.47 -7.30
N GLU A 42 4.80 -16.89 -8.24
CA GLU A 42 6.21 -16.52 -8.04
C GLU A 42 6.41 -15.02 -7.75
N ASN A 43 5.50 -14.18 -8.22
CA ASN A 43 5.70 -12.74 -8.34
C ASN A 43 4.42 -11.98 -7.97
N SER A 44 4.58 -10.91 -7.21
CA SER A 44 3.50 -9.99 -6.87
C SER A 44 4.02 -8.56 -6.85
N ARG A 45 3.54 -7.72 -7.77
CA ARG A 45 4.09 -6.37 -7.99
C ARG A 45 3.02 -5.35 -8.34
N LEU A 46 3.20 -4.13 -7.82
CA LEU A 46 2.37 -2.98 -8.19
C LEU A 46 3.05 -2.20 -9.32
N GLY A 47 2.28 -1.78 -10.31
CA GLY A 47 2.72 -0.92 -11.40
C GLY A 47 1.72 0.21 -11.66
N HIS A 48 2.11 1.18 -12.48
CA HIS A 48 1.24 2.27 -12.96
C HIS A 48 0.42 2.97 -11.86
N CYS A 49 1.02 3.16 -10.67
CA CYS A 49 0.32 3.73 -9.52
C CYS A 49 -0.04 5.20 -9.73
N LYS A 50 -1.22 5.60 -9.25
CA LYS A 50 -1.75 6.96 -9.26
C LYS A 50 -2.06 7.45 -7.85
N VAL A 51 -1.79 8.72 -7.59
CA VAL A 51 -2.18 9.45 -6.37
C VAL A 51 -2.94 10.69 -6.78
N GLY A 52 -4.17 10.86 -6.29
CA GLY A 52 -5.04 11.96 -6.71
C GLY A 52 -5.28 12.01 -8.23
N GLY A 53 -5.31 10.84 -8.89
CA GLY A 53 -5.46 10.71 -10.34
C GLY A 53 -4.19 10.92 -11.16
N ARG A 54 -3.08 11.37 -10.54
CA ARG A 54 -1.80 11.59 -11.23
C ARG A 54 -0.88 10.38 -11.10
N THR A 55 -0.25 9.97 -12.20
CA THR A 55 0.76 8.89 -12.20
C THR A 55 1.94 9.26 -11.31
N VAL A 56 2.36 8.32 -10.47
CA VAL A 56 3.54 8.45 -9.63
C VAL A 56 4.75 7.88 -10.38
N PRO A 57 5.83 8.67 -10.59
CA PRO A 57 6.99 8.19 -11.32
C PRO A 57 7.79 7.15 -10.54
N GLY A 58 8.39 6.20 -11.25
CA GLY A 58 9.21 5.13 -10.69
C GLY A 58 8.43 3.87 -10.31
N PHE A 59 7.23 3.69 -10.86
CA PHE A 59 6.42 2.46 -10.76
C PHE A 59 6.41 1.65 -12.06
N GLU A 60 7.05 2.16 -13.12
CA GLU A 60 7.15 1.53 -14.43
C GLU A 60 7.89 0.18 -14.35
N ASP A 61 8.91 0.13 -13.50
CA ASP A 61 9.71 -1.07 -13.24
C ASP A 61 9.08 -2.00 -12.17
N GLY A 62 7.88 -1.65 -11.69
CA GLY A 62 7.18 -2.35 -10.61
C GLY A 62 7.65 -1.97 -9.20
N ALA A 63 6.78 -2.21 -8.21
CA ALA A 63 7.05 -2.02 -6.80
C ALA A 63 6.72 -3.29 -6.01
N SER A 64 7.63 -3.68 -5.11
CA SER A 64 7.41 -4.74 -4.13
C SER A 64 6.34 -4.32 -3.14
N ILE A 65 5.56 -5.29 -2.65
CA ILE A 65 4.45 -5.06 -1.73
C ILE A 65 4.88 -5.46 -0.32
N GLU A 66 4.69 -4.54 0.61
CA GLU A 66 4.65 -4.80 2.04
C GLU A 66 3.26 -4.48 2.59
N CYS A 67 2.84 -5.14 3.65
CA CYS A 67 1.54 -4.94 4.26
C CYS A 67 1.64 -4.72 5.76
N ALA A 68 0.84 -3.78 6.27
CA ALA A 68 0.61 -3.63 7.69
C ALA A 68 -0.54 -4.55 8.15
N GLY A 69 -0.35 -5.23 9.27
CA GLY A 69 -1.36 -6.13 9.83
C GLY A 69 -1.85 -7.15 8.80
N ARG A 70 -3.17 -7.23 8.62
CA ARG A 70 -3.86 -8.19 7.73
C ARG A 70 -4.09 -7.69 6.30
N ALA A 71 -3.47 -6.58 5.88
CA ALA A 71 -3.77 -5.97 4.59
C ALA A 71 -3.46 -6.89 3.38
N CYS A 72 -2.42 -7.73 3.45
CA CYS A 72 -2.09 -8.67 2.38
C CYS A 72 -3.09 -9.84 2.30
N GLU A 73 -3.56 -10.34 3.45
CA GLU A 73 -4.59 -11.38 3.52
C GLU A 73 -5.91 -10.85 2.92
N GLN A 74 -6.26 -9.60 3.22
CA GLN A 74 -7.42 -8.93 2.64
C GLN A 74 -7.27 -8.72 1.14
N LEU A 75 -6.09 -8.31 0.68
CA LEU A 75 -5.79 -8.13 -0.74
C LEU A 75 -5.98 -9.44 -1.52
N ASP A 76 -5.40 -10.54 -1.05
CA ASP A 76 -5.53 -11.86 -1.67
C ASP A 76 -6.98 -12.36 -1.61
N ALA A 77 -7.67 -12.21 -0.47
CA ALA A 77 -9.06 -12.64 -0.33
C ALA A 77 -10.03 -11.92 -1.28
N GLU A 78 -9.94 -10.58 -1.38
CA GLU A 78 -10.80 -9.81 -2.29
C GLU A 78 -10.47 -10.11 -3.76
N ALA A 79 -9.21 -10.31 -4.09
CA ALA A 79 -8.79 -10.67 -5.44
C ALA A 79 -9.28 -12.05 -5.86
N ARG A 80 -9.23 -13.04 -4.97
CA ARG A 80 -9.84 -14.36 -5.18
C ARG A 80 -11.33 -14.25 -5.42
N LYS A 81 -12.02 -13.43 -4.61
CA LYS A 81 -13.46 -13.22 -4.72
C LYS A 81 -13.84 -12.64 -6.09
N VAL A 82 -13.17 -11.57 -6.54
CA VAL A 82 -13.48 -10.96 -7.85
C VAL A 82 -13.05 -11.82 -9.04
N ALA A 83 -12.03 -12.68 -8.87
CA ALA A 83 -11.59 -13.62 -9.90
C ALA A 83 -12.35 -14.94 -9.92
N GLY A 84 -13.20 -15.23 -8.92
CA GLY A 84 -13.81 -16.55 -8.74
C GLY A 84 -12.80 -17.66 -8.44
N TRP A 85 -11.66 -17.31 -7.84
CA TRP A 85 -10.53 -18.21 -7.63
C TRP A 85 -10.71 -19.09 -6.38
N LYS A 86 -10.67 -20.42 -6.56
CA LYS A 86 -10.90 -21.40 -5.48
C LYS A 86 -9.67 -22.25 -5.13
N GLN A 87 -8.60 -22.14 -5.89
CA GLN A 87 -7.38 -22.92 -5.70
C GLN A 87 -6.61 -22.43 -4.46
N ARG A 88 -5.69 -23.22 -3.90
CA ARG A 88 -4.97 -22.84 -2.66
C ARG A 88 -3.86 -21.83 -2.94
N GLU A 89 -3.27 -21.91 -4.11
CA GLU A 89 -2.22 -21.04 -4.63
C GLU A 89 -2.70 -19.58 -4.66
N PRO A 90 -1.79 -18.60 -4.53
CA PRO A 90 -2.12 -17.19 -4.73
C PRO A 90 -2.88 -16.97 -6.04
N VAL A 91 -3.83 -16.03 -6.01
CA VAL A 91 -4.57 -15.70 -7.22
C VAL A 91 -3.59 -15.24 -8.31
N THR A 92 -3.80 -15.75 -9.54
CA THR A 92 -3.00 -15.36 -10.70
C THR A 92 -3.80 -14.43 -11.61
N GLY A 93 -3.23 -13.28 -11.95
CA GLY A 93 -3.84 -12.31 -12.85
C GLY A 93 -3.41 -10.87 -12.61
N THR A 94 -4.15 -9.96 -13.24
CA THR A 94 -3.96 -8.52 -13.13
C THR A 94 -5.24 -7.87 -12.58
N PHE A 95 -5.06 -6.98 -11.62
CA PHE A 95 -6.13 -6.30 -10.90
C PHE A 95 -5.87 -4.81 -10.85
N THR A 96 -6.95 -4.02 -10.76
CA THR A 96 -6.86 -2.64 -10.29
C THR A 96 -7.09 -2.64 -8.78
N VAL A 97 -6.14 -2.11 -8.01
CA VAL A 97 -6.21 -2.08 -6.55
C VAL A 97 -6.18 -0.66 -6.03
N GLU A 98 -7.09 -0.36 -5.11
CA GLU A 98 -7.15 0.91 -4.41
C GLU A 98 -6.92 0.68 -2.92
N PHE A 99 -6.04 1.48 -2.32
CA PHE A 99 -5.67 1.33 -0.93
C PHE A 99 -5.12 2.63 -0.32
N HIS A 100 -5.15 2.71 1.00
CA HIS A 100 -4.33 3.65 1.74
C HIS A 100 -2.98 2.99 2.05
N GLY A 101 -1.91 3.68 1.70
CA GLY A 101 -0.56 3.17 1.89
C GLY A 101 0.49 4.26 1.79
N ARG A 102 1.74 3.82 1.75
CA ARG A 102 2.93 4.68 1.71
C ARG A 102 3.94 4.15 0.72
N VAL A 103 4.70 5.05 0.12
CA VAL A 103 5.73 4.70 -0.88
C VAL A 103 7.11 4.90 -0.26
N GLY A 104 7.94 3.87 -0.39
CA GLY A 104 9.34 3.90 0.02
C GLY A 104 10.25 4.53 -1.04
N PRO A 105 11.54 4.73 -0.72
CA PRO A 105 12.53 5.23 -1.67
C PRO A 105 12.70 4.25 -2.84
N ARG A 106 13.34 4.74 -3.91
CA ARG A 106 13.83 3.86 -4.97
C ARG A 106 14.97 3.01 -4.41
N ARG A 107 15.00 1.73 -4.76
CA ARG A 107 16.05 0.76 -4.40
C ARG A 107 16.40 -0.11 -5.60
N GLU A 108 17.58 -0.70 -5.56
CA GLU A 108 17.93 -1.77 -6.50
C GLU A 108 17.24 -3.09 -6.07
N PRO A 109 16.60 -3.82 -7.00
CA PRO A 109 16.07 -5.15 -6.77
C PRO A 109 17.15 -6.09 -6.26
N ARG A 110 16.85 -6.87 -5.22
CA ARG A 110 17.79 -7.87 -4.69
C ARG A 110 17.54 -9.27 -5.23
N TYR A 111 16.29 -9.52 -5.62
CA TYR A 111 15.82 -10.82 -6.07
C TYR A 111 15.02 -10.69 -7.36
N LEU A 112 14.91 -11.79 -8.12
CA LEU A 112 13.98 -11.85 -9.25
C LEU A 112 12.55 -11.62 -8.72
N GLY A 113 11.86 -10.64 -9.29
CA GLY A 113 10.51 -10.24 -8.88
C GLY A 113 10.44 -9.02 -7.95
N ASP A 114 11.57 -8.57 -7.40
CA ASP A 114 11.61 -7.30 -6.66
C ASP A 114 11.33 -6.12 -7.60
N GLY A 115 10.52 -5.18 -7.13
CA GLY A 115 10.38 -3.88 -7.77
C GLY A 115 11.47 -2.91 -7.34
N HIS A 116 11.66 -1.83 -8.10
CA HIS A 116 12.59 -0.75 -7.78
C HIS A 116 12.09 0.17 -6.66
N ARG A 117 10.91 -0.11 -6.10
CA ARG A 117 10.35 0.57 -4.93
C ARG A 117 9.68 -0.46 -4.03
N THR A 118 9.38 -0.04 -2.82
CA THR A 118 8.48 -0.76 -1.92
C THR A 118 7.27 0.09 -1.60
N VAL A 119 6.09 -0.52 -1.62
CA VAL A 119 4.85 0.10 -1.15
C VAL A 119 4.37 -0.62 0.10
N LEU A 120 4.08 0.14 1.14
CA LEU A 120 3.40 -0.35 2.33
C LEU A 120 1.90 -0.14 2.18
N ILE A 121 1.15 -1.23 2.05
CA ILE A 121 -0.32 -1.23 2.09
C ILE A 121 -0.76 -1.25 3.55
N GLU A 122 -1.42 -0.17 3.99
CA GLU A 122 -1.92 -0.05 5.37
C GLU A 122 -3.38 -0.46 5.48
N ARG A 123 -4.20 -0.15 4.47
CA ARG A 123 -5.63 -0.48 4.44
C ARG A 123 -6.12 -0.63 3.01
N LEU A 124 -6.67 -1.79 2.68
CA LEU A 124 -7.34 -2.02 1.40
C LEU A 124 -8.64 -1.20 1.32
N VAL A 125 -8.91 -0.64 0.14
CA VAL A 125 -10.17 0.05 -0.16
C VAL A 125 -10.98 -0.78 -1.16
N LYS A 126 -10.34 -1.22 -2.25
CA LYS A 126 -11.03 -1.90 -3.34
C LYS A 126 -10.07 -2.77 -4.17
N VAL A 127 -10.57 -3.87 -4.70
CA VAL A 127 -9.91 -4.68 -5.73
C VAL A 127 -10.91 -4.91 -6.86
N GLU A 128 -10.46 -4.73 -8.09
CA GLU A 128 -11.23 -4.99 -9.30
C GLU A 128 -10.42 -5.85 -10.27
N LYS A 129 -11.09 -6.77 -10.95
CA LYS A 129 -10.46 -7.48 -12.06
C LYS A 129 -10.29 -6.52 -13.24
N ARG A 130 -9.10 -6.53 -13.84
CA ARG A 130 -8.83 -5.73 -15.04
C ARG A 130 -9.35 -6.42 -16.30
#